data_AF-A0A9R0XEL8-F1
#
_entry.id   AF-A0A9R0XEL8-F1
#
_cell.length_a   1.000
_cell.length_b   1.000
_cell.length_c   1.000
_cell.angle_alpha   90.00
_cell.angle_beta   90.00
_cell.angle_gamma   90.00
#
_symmetry.space_group_name_H-M   'P 1'
#
loop_
_entity.id
_entity.type
_entity.pdbx_description
1 polymer ?
#
loop_
_entity_poly.entity_id
_entity_poly.type
_entity_poly.pdbx_seq_one_letter_code
_entity_poly.pdbx_strand_id
1 'polypeptide(L)'
;MMYQAAATTTSLAKKYGASITVVVIDDKPKESFPEHDTQMSSIRWHLSEGGFTEFGLMERLGEGKKPTAIIAEVADDLELDLVVLSMEPIHSKHVDGNLLAEFIPCPILMLPL
;
A
#
# COMPACT_ATOMS: atom_id res chain seq x y z
N MET A 1 11.05 -0.24 -6.76
CA MET A 1 10.99 1.23 -6.60
C MET A 1 9.82 1.58 -5.66
N MET A 2 9.95 1.35 -4.35
CA MET A 2 8.90 1.70 -3.37
C MET A 2 9.29 2.90 -2.49
N TYR A 3 10.48 3.47 -2.72
CA TYR A 3 11.10 4.47 -1.86
C TYR A 3 10.26 5.74 -1.74
N GLN A 4 9.79 6.31 -2.87
CA GLN A 4 9.01 7.54 -2.89
C GLN A 4 7.71 7.43 -2.08
N ALA A 5 6.98 6.33 -2.23
CA ALA A 5 5.74 6.09 -1.49
C ALA A 5 5.98 5.97 0.01
N ALA A 6 6.91 5.11 0.43
CA ALA A 6 7.24 4.97 1.85
C ALA A 6 7.76 6.29 2.47
N ALA A 7 8.63 7.02 1.77
CA ALA A 7 9.19 8.29 2.24
C ALA A 7 8.12 9.39 2.37
N THR A 8 7.19 9.46 1.41
CA THR A 8 6.09 10.44 1.45
C THR A 8 5.09 10.09 2.55
N THR A 9 4.70 8.82 2.66
CA THR A 9 3.79 8.35 3.71
C THR A 9 4.36 8.62 5.10
N THR A 10 5.62 8.29 5.36
CA THR A 10 6.26 8.55 6.66
C THR A 10 6.39 10.04 6.94
N SER A 11 6.71 10.87 5.94
CA SER A 11 6.76 12.32 6.10
C SER A 11 5.39 12.92 6.46
N LEU A 12 4.32 12.47 5.79
CA LEU A 12 2.94 12.87 6.10
C LEU A 12 2.53 12.41 7.50
N ALA A 13 2.74 11.13 7.80
CA ALA A 13 2.39 10.56 9.09
C ALA A 13 3.11 11.27 10.24
N LYS A 14 4.41 11.58 10.08
CA LYS A 14 5.17 12.32 11.09
C LYS A 14 4.67 13.75 11.27
N LYS A 15 4.33 14.43 10.17
CA LYS A 15 3.85 15.82 10.19
C LYS A 15 2.49 15.95 10.86
N TYR A 16 1.59 14.99 10.63
CA TYR A 16 0.20 15.05 11.08
C TYR A 16 -0.11 14.15 12.28
N GLY A 17 0.86 13.38 12.78
CA GLY A 17 0.67 12.44 13.89
C GLY A 17 -0.24 11.25 13.51
N ALA A 18 -0.21 10.83 12.25
CA ALA A 18 -1.07 9.77 11.73
C ALA A 18 -0.44 8.38 11.93
N SER A 19 -1.29 7.35 12.00
CA SER A 19 -0.87 5.96 11.91
C SER A 19 -0.64 5.56 10.45
N ILE A 20 0.14 4.49 10.26
CA ILE A 20 0.40 3.91 8.93
C ILE A 20 -0.13 2.48 8.94
N THR A 21 -0.86 2.10 7.90
CA THR A 21 -1.17 0.72 7.57
C THR A 21 -0.63 0.40 6.19
N VAL A 22 0.19 -0.65 6.08
CA VAL A 22 0.69 -1.20 4.81
C VAL A 22 -0.18 -2.38 4.40
N VAL A 23 -0.68 -2.33 3.17
CA VAL A 23 -1.43 -3.44 2.57
C VAL A 23 -0.60 -4.04 1.44
N VAL A 24 -0.32 -5.33 1.53
CA VAL A 24 0.40 -6.10 0.49
C VAL A 24 -0.60 -6.98 -0.21
N ILE A 25 -0.78 -6.77 -1.51
CA ILE A 25 -1.82 -7.41 -2.32
C ILE A 25 -1.17 -8.20 -3.44
N ASP A 26 -1.58 -9.46 -3.59
CA ASP A 26 -1.14 -10.30 -4.69
C ASP A 26 -2.20 -11.36 -5.06
N ASP A 27 -2.24 -11.77 -6.33
CA ASP A 27 -3.16 -12.80 -6.81
C ASP A 27 -2.73 -14.22 -6.42
N LYS A 28 -1.44 -14.42 -6.13
CA LYS A 28 -0.91 -15.71 -5.69
C LYS A 28 -0.79 -15.77 -4.16
N PRO A 29 -0.83 -16.99 -3.59
CA PRO A 29 -0.63 -17.17 -2.16
C PRO A 29 0.85 -16.97 -1.79
N LYS A 30 1.11 -16.69 -0.50
CA LYS A 30 2.44 -16.35 0.04
C LYS A 30 3.54 -17.37 -0.34
N GLU A 31 3.20 -18.66 -0.39
CA GLU A 31 4.13 -19.75 -0.72
C GLU A 31 4.66 -19.66 -2.16
N SER A 32 4.01 -18.88 -3.02
CA SER A 32 4.45 -18.65 -4.40
C SER A 32 5.53 -17.57 -4.52
N PHE A 33 5.92 -16.93 -3.41
CA PHE A 33 6.87 -15.81 -3.37
C PHE A 33 8.13 -16.15 -2.57
N PRO A 34 9.18 -16.68 -3.23
CA PRO A 34 10.45 -16.99 -2.56
C PRO A 34 11.10 -15.77 -1.91
N GLU A 35 10.82 -14.56 -2.42
CA GLU A 35 11.42 -13.30 -1.97
C GLU A 35 10.50 -12.49 -1.05
N HIS A 36 9.39 -13.05 -0.60
CA HIS A 36 8.39 -12.34 0.19
C HIS A 36 9.00 -11.70 1.47
N ASP A 37 9.80 -12.46 2.22
CA ASP A 37 10.42 -11.96 3.44
C ASP A 37 11.43 -10.83 3.17
N THR A 38 12.13 -10.89 2.04
CA THR A 38 13.04 -9.83 1.59
C THR A 38 12.28 -8.56 1.23
N GLN A 39 11.16 -8.69 0.50
CA GLN A 39 10.28 -7.56 0.18
C GLN A 39 9.73 -6.94 1.46
N MET A 40 9.22 -7.75 2.38
CA MET A 40 8.71 -7.28 3.66
C MET A 40 9.77 -6.58 4.51
N SER A 41 11.00 -7.09 4.51
CA SER A 41 12.14 -6.47 5.18
C SER A 41 12.48 -5.11 4.55
N SER A 42 12.42 -4.99 3.22
CA SER A 42 12.64 -3.73 2.52
C SER A 42 11.57 -2.68 2.86
N ILE A 43 10.30 -3.08 2.94
CA ILE A 43 9.20 -2.19 3.36
C ILE A 43 9.44 -1.68 4.78
N ARG A 44 9.71 -2.61 5.72
CA ARG A 44 10.00 -2.28 7.13
C ARG A 44 11.18 -1.32 7.23
N TRP A 45 12.24 -1.58 6.47
CA TRP A 45 13.42 -0.72 6.45
C TRP A 45 13.08 0.70 5.99
N HIS A 46 12.38 0.85 4.87
CA HIS A 46 11.98 2.17 4.35
C HIS A 46 11.09 2.95 5.31
N LEU A 47 10.16 2.28 6.02
CA LEU A 47 9.34 2.93 7.04
C LEU A 47 10.15 3.33 8.27
N SER A 48 11.13 2.49 8.65
CA SER A 48 12.01 2.76 9.79
C SER A 48 12.92 3.97 9.56
N GLU A 49 13.39 4.20 8.32
CA GLU A 49 14.13 5.41 7.93
C GLU A 49 13.29 6.69 8.17
N GLY A 50 11.96 6.58 8.02
CA GLY A 50 11.01 7.64 8.34
C GLY A 50 10.64 7.75 9.83
N GLY A 51 11.16 6.87 10.68
CA GLY A 51 10.88 6.81 12.12
C GLY A 51 9.67 5.96 12.52
N PHE A 52 9.14 5.13 11.61
CA PHE A 52 7.95 4.29 11.86
C PHE A 52 8.34 2.82 11.96
N THR A 53 8.48 2.33 13.19
CA THR A 53 8.71 0.90 13.50
C THR A 53 7.41 0.17 13.86
N GLU A 54 6.39 0.90 14.29
CA GLU A 54 5.05 0.39 14.59
C GLU A 54 4.08 0.88 13.52
N PHE A 55 3.51 -0.06 12.77
CA PHE A 55 2.54 0.19 11.71
C PHE A 55 1.66 -1.05 11.53
N GLY A 56 0.42 -0.85 11.06
CA GLY A 56 -0.45 -1.95 10.68
C GLY A 56 0.08 -2.65 9.43
N LEU A 57 0.10 -3.98 9.40
CA LEU A 57 0.47 -4.75 8.22
C LEU A 57 -0.65 -5.71 7.87
N MET A 58 -1.14 -5.63 6.64
CA MET A 58 -2.19 -6.51 6.11
C MET A 58 -1.69 -7.19 4.84
N GLU A 59 -1.61 -8.50 4.86
CA GLU A 59 -1.34 -9.32 3.68
C GLU A 59 -2.68 -9.81 3.12
N ARG A 60 -2.93 -9.53 1.84
CA ARG A 60 -4.13 -9.90 1.07
C ARG A 60 -3.66 -10.67 -0.16
N LEU A 61 -3.12 -11.86 0.08
CA LEU A 61 -2.42 -12.69 -0.92
C LEU A 61 -3.29 -13.90 -1.28
N GLY A 62 -3.52 -14.15 -2.58
CA GLY A 62 -4.24 -15.34 -3.04
C GLY A 62 -5.76 -15.28 -2.88
N GLU A 63 -6.33 -14.10 -2.61
CA GLU A 63 -7.78 -13.95 -2.36
C GLU A 63 -8.63 -14.05 -3.63
N GLY A 64 -8.02 -14.01 -4.82
CA GLY A 64 -8.74 -14.02 -6.10
C GLY A 64 -9.60 -12.77 -6.35
N LYS A 65 -9.52 -11.77 -5.46
CA LYS A 65 -10.17 -10.46 -5.60
C LYS A 65 -9.27 -9.53 -6.41
N LYS A 66 -9.89 -8.61 -7.17
CA LYS A 66 -9.14 -7.55 -7.87
C LYS A 66 -8.46 -6.64 -6.85
N PRO A 67 -7.20 -6.20 -7.07
CA PRO A 67 -6.52 -5.30 -6.15
C PRO A 67 -7.28 -4.03 -5.80
N THR A 68 -7.95 -3.40 -6.77
CA THR A 68 -8.76 -2.20 -6.51
C THR A 68 -9.92 -2.46 -5.53
N ALA A 69 -10.55 -3.64 -5.59
CA ALA A 69 -11.63 -4.00 -4.66
C ALA A 69 -11.09 -4.21 -3.24
N ILE A 70 -9.92 -4.83 -3.11
CA ILE A 70 -9.24 -5.00 -1.83
C ILE A 70 -8.86 -3.64 -1.24
N ILE A 71 -8.34 -2.71 -2.05
CA ILE A 71 -8.00 -1.36 -1.59
C ILE A 71 -9.27 -0.63 -1.11
N ALA A 72 -10.38 -0.74 -1.83
CA ALA A 72 -11.66 -0.13 -1.44
C ALA A 72 -12.17 -0.69 -0.11
N GLU A 73 -12.18 -2.03 0.03
CA GLU A 73 -12.61 -2.74 1.24
C GLU A 73 -11.75 -2.33 2.45
N VAL A 74 -10.42 -2.33 2.31
CA VAL A 74 -9.54 -1.93 3.41
C VAL A 74 -9.67 -0.44 3.75
N ALA A 75 -9.87 0.42 2.74
CA ALA A 75 -10.08 1.85 2.97
C ALA A 75 -11.39 2.14 3.71
N ASP A 76 -12.44 1.38 3.42
CA ASP A 76 -13.73 1.46 4.10
C ASP A 76 -13.66 0.88 5.51
N ASP A 77 -13.17 -0.36 5.66
CA ASP A 77 -13.09 -1.09 6.94
C ASP A 77 -12.25 -0.37 8.00
N LEU A 78 -11.15 0.28 7.58
CA LEU A 78 -10.25 1.01 8.46
C LEU A 78 -10.55 2.52 8.51
N GLU A 79 -11.60 2.98 7.82
CA GLU A 79 -11.96 4.40 7.70
C GLU A 79 -10.75 5.28 7.33
N LEU A 80 -9.98 4.87 6.32
CA LEU A 80 -8.71 5.52 5.97
C LEU A 80 -8.92 6.95 5.44
N ASP A 81 -8.16 7.91 5.94
CA ASP A 81 -8.18 9.29 5.45
C ASP A 81 -7.44 9.49 4.11
N LEU A 82 -6.50 8.60 3.77
CA LEU A 82 -5.61 8.72 2.61
C LEU A 82 -5.05 7.37 2.16
N VAL A 83 -5.15 7.08 0.87
CA VAL A 83 -4.40 5.98 0.23
C VAL A 83 -3.17 6.54 -0.48
N VAL A 84 -1.99 6.00 -0.21
CA VAL A 84 -0.74 6.36 -0.91
C VAL A 84 -0.27 5.18 -1.75
N LEU A 85 -0.03 5.42 -3.05
CA LEU A 85 0.34 4.38 -4.00
C LEU A 85 1.39 4.92 -4.99
N SER A 86 2.43 4.14 -5.28
CA SER A 86 3.34 4.43 -6.41
C SER A 86 2.61 4.18 -7.73
N MET A 87 2.93 4.89 -8.80
CA MET A 87 2.32 4.67 -10.13
C MET A 87 2.62 3.29 -10.75
N GLU A 88 3.57 2.51 -10.19
CA GLU A 88 3.99 1.21 -10.72
C GLU A 88 2.83 0.21 -10.95
N PRO A 89 1.93 -0.07 -9.99
CA PRO A 89 0.86 -1.04 -10.19
C PRO A 89 -0.17 -0.58 -11.22
N ILE A 90 -0.31 0.73 -11.43
CA ILE A 90 -1.17 1.30 -12.47
C ILE A 90 -0.52 1.13 -13.84
N HIS A 91 0.75 1.51 -13.99
CA HIS A 91 1.50 1.35 -15.24
C HIS A 91 1.61 -0.11 -15.67
N SER A 92 1.83 -1.01 -14.71
CA SER A 92 1.88 -2.46 -14.91
C SER A 92 0.50 -3.12 -15.00
N LYS A 93 -0.59 -2.33 -14.98
CA LYS A 93 -1.99 -2.77 -15.13
C LYS A 93 -2.49 -3.77 -14.08
N HIS A 94 -1.80 -3.88 -12.95
CA HIS A 94 -2.27 -4.65 -11.79
C HIS A 94 -3.41 -3.92 -11.07
N VAL A 95 -3.43 -2.60 -11.11
CA VAL A 95 -4.46 -1.74 -10.52
C VAL A 95 -5.05 -0.84 -11.61
N ASP A 96 -6.36 -0.78 -11.69
CA ASP A 96 -7.07 0.12 -12.61
C ASP A 96 -7.24 1.50 -11.96
N GLY A 97 -6.62 2.52 -12.54
CA GLY A 97 -6.67 3.89 -12.04
C GLY A 97 -8.06 4.54 -12.11
N ASN A 98 -8.90 4.15 -13.08
CA ASN A 98 -10.27 4.67 -13.17
C ASN A 98 -11.12 4.10 -12.05
N LEU A 99 -11.00 2.79 -11.80
CA LEU A 99 -11.71 2.15 -10.68
C LEU A 99 -11.24 2.70 -9.34
N LEU A 100 -9.94 3.04 -9.21
CA LEU A 100 -9.45 3.71 -8.00
C LEU A 100 -10.15 5.07 -7.79
N ALA A 101 -10.20 5.90 -8.84
CA ALA A 101 -10.82 7.23 -8.74
C ALA A 101 -12.33 7.18 -8.51
N GLU A 102 -13.00 6.12 -8.95
CA GLU A 102 -14.45 5.95 -8.84
C GLU A 102 -14.88 5.34 -7.51
N PHE A 103 -14.13 4.38 -6.95
CA PHE A 103 -14.61 3.50 -5.88
C PHE A 103 -13.88 3.61 -4.54
N ILE A 104 -12.72 4.29 -4.45
CA ILE A 104 -12.05 4.44 -3.15
C ILE A 104 -12.73 5.56 -2.34
N PRO A 105 -13.12 5.31 -1.09
CA PRO A 105 -13.92 6.24 -0.28
C PRO A 105 -13.13 7.43 0.28
N CYS A 106 -11.86 7.59 -0.09
CA CYS A 106 -10.98 8.64 0.40
C CYS A 106 -9.97 9.11 -0.67
N PRO A 107 -9.31 10.27 -0.45
CA PRO A 107 -8.28 10.77 -1.35
C PRO A 107 -7.18 9.74 -1.64
N ILE A 108 -6.69 9.74 -2.87
CA ILE A 108 -5.58 8.90 -3.31
C ILE A 108 -4.40 9.80 -3.72
N LEU A 109 -3.25 9.59 -3.08
CA LEU A 109 -1.99 10.20 -3.46
C LEU A 109 -1.18 9.21 -4.32
N MET A 110 -1.19 9.46 -5.62
CA MET A 110 -0.38 8.71 -6.58
C MET A 110 0.98 9.38 -6.78
N LEU A 111 2.05 8.63 -6.56
CA LEU A 111 3.42 9.14 -6.64
C LEU A 111 4.16 8.58 -7.86
N PRO A 112 4.91 9.42 -8.59
CA PRO A 112 5.75 8.95 -9.68
C PRO A 112 6.79 7.93 -9.18
N LEU A 113 7.32 7.15 -10.13
CA LEU A 113 8.33 6.12 -9.89
C LEU A 113 9.65 6.71 -9.36
#